data_AF-A0A914XX26-F1
#
_entry.id   AF-A0A914XX26-F1
#
_cell.length_a   1.000
_cell.length_b   1.000
_cell.length_c   1.000
_cell.angle_alpha   90.00
_cell.angle_beta   90.00
_cell.angle_gamma   90.00
#
_symmetry.space_group_name_H-M   'P 1'
#
loop_
_entity.id
_entity.type
_entity.pdbx_description
1 polymer ?
#
loop_
_entity_poly.entity_id
_entity_poly.type
_entity_poly.pdbx_seq_one_letter_code
_entity_poly.pdbx_strand_id
1 'polypeptide(L)'
;MEVFPCEHENFNNPKEYGWKNPAIIVAVDKTTSGFYNLILPLRAFYRPVHDLQPIILLLELEEGKSPQPAFLDVLAWFPMIYWMQGKISSLDNLLKAGICLAKHVILVKEATNLIEDSTLADCTTIITVQKIHRMFPNLKIISELTHASNMRFMQFDAYDTYALQQSKFEKKERKRGSNMPYMFRLPFAQGGVFSANMLDRLLYQAIVKTYLVDFLKILLGIDQSHGSGYLTAITITSDDLWIKTYGRLYQKLCASVGDIPIGIYRTKAMDSNTVTLFFWLL
;
A
#
# COMPACT_ATOMS: atom_id res chain seq x y z
N MET A 1 -17.52 -17.38 -19.62
CA MET A 1 -18.48 -16.43 -20.21
C MET A 1 -17.68 -15.27 -20.77
N GLU A 2 -17.79 -15.02 -22.07
CA GLU A 2 -17.21 -13.81 -22.67
C GLU A 2 -17.93 -12.59 -22.07
N VAL A 3 -17.19 -11.70 -21.44
CA VAL A 3 -17.73 -10.45 -20.90
C VAL A 3 -17.98 -9.54 -22.09
N PHE A 4 -19.24 -9.39 -22.47
CA PHE A 4 -19.62 -8.47 -23.55
C PHE A 4 -19.48 -7.02 -23.06
N PRO A 5 -18.93 -6.10 -23.89
CA PRO A 5 -18.93 -4.68 -23.57
C PRO A 5 -20.38 -4.19 -23.38
N CYS A 6 -20.60 -3.34 -22.39
CA CYS A 6 -21.92 -2.76 -22.16
C CYS A 6 -22.25 -1.76 -23.26
N GLU A 7 -23.54 -1.53 -23.52
CA GLU A 7 -23.99 -0.58 -24.55
C GLU A 7 -23.59 0.89 -24.26
N HIS A 8 -23.14 1.19 -23.05
CA HIS A 8 -22.78 2.55 -22.63
C HIS A 8 -21.40 2.99 -23.14
N GLU A 9 -20.39 2.11 -23.06
CA GLU A 9 -19.04 2.37 -23.56
C GLU A 9 -18.38 1.07 -24.06
N ASN A 10 -17.79 1.13 -25.26
CA ASN A 10 -17.12 0.01 -25.93
C ASN A 10 -15.63 -0.10 -25.57
N PHE A 11 -15.22 0.37 -24.39
CA PHE A 11 -13.83 0.33 -23.97
C PHE A 11 -13.50 -0.99 -23.28
N ASN A 12 -12.61 -1.75 -23.91
CA ASN A 12 -12.17 -3.06 -23.40
C ASN A 12 -10.89 -2.97 -22.58
N ASN A 13 -10.11 -1.89 -22.78
CA ASN A 13 -8.85 -1.69 -22.06
C ASN A 13 -8.87 -0.38 -21.27
N PRO A 14 -8.28 -0.36 -20.06
CA PRO A 14 -8.03 0.85 -19.27
C PRO A 14 -7.32 1.98 -20.05
N LYS A 15 -6.50 1.62 -21.05
CA LYS A 15 -5.79 2.58 -21.90
C LYS A 15 -6.74 3.43 -22.76
N GLU A 16 -7.88 2.88 -23.15
CA GLU A 16 -8.85 3.52 -24.05
C GLU A 16 -9.63 4.63 -23.33
N TYR A 17 -9.78 4.51 -22.01
CA TYR A 17 -10.43 5.54 -21.18
C TYR A 17 -9.62 6.84 -21.04
N GLY A 18 -8.35 6.87 -21.47
CA GLY A 18 -7.56 8.12 -21.52
C GLY A 18 -7.38 8.83 -20.18
N TRP A 19 -7.26 8.09 -19.07
CA TRP A 19 -7.14 8.69 -17.75
C TRP A 19 -5.91 9.60 -17.61
N LYS A 20 -6.11 10.77 -16.99
CA LYS A 20 -5.03 11.72 -16.70
C LYS A 20 -4.11 11.24 -15.58
N ASN A 21 -4.71 10.65 -14.54
CA ASN A 21 -3.98 10.17 -13.36
C ASN A 21 -3.68 8.68 -13.46
N PRO A 22 -2.54 8.23 -12.92
CA PRO A 22 -2.17 6.83 -12.96
C PRO A 22 -3.10 5.99 -12.07
N ALA A 23 -3.39 4.78 -12.52
CA ALA A 23 -4.33 3.88 -11.87
C ALA A 23 -3.75 3.23 -10.60
N ILE A 24 -4.65 2.78 -9.74
CA ILE A 24 -4.37 1.89 -8.61
C ILE A 24 -5.02 0.55 -8.93
N ILE A 25 -4.23 -0.51 -8.95
CA ILE A 25 -4.75 -1.88 -9.10
C ILE A 25 -4.82 -2.51 -7.73
N VAL A 26 -5.97 -3.07 -7.36
CA VAL A 26 -6.16 -3.79 -6.10
C VAL A 26 -6.51 -5.23 -6.46
N ALA A 27 -5.62 -6.17 -6.14
CA ALA A 27 -5.84 -7.58 -6.37
C ALA A 27 -6.31 -8.26 -5.09
N VAL A 28 -7.37 -9.06 -5.25
CA VAL A 28 -8.20 -9.54 -4.15
C VAL A 28 -8.68 -10.96 -4.42
N ASP A 29 -8.56 -11.83 -3.41
CA ASP A 29 -9.04 -13.21 -3.50
C ASP A 29 -10.56 -13.32 -3.32
N LYS A 30 -11.18 -12.54 -2.42
CA LYS A 30 -12.63 -12.54 -2.18
C LYS A 30 -13.19 -11.16 -1.91
N THR A 31 -14.40 -10.89 -2.39
CA THR A 31 -15.14 -9.67 -2.10
C THR A 31 -15.62 -9.67 -0.64
N THR A 32 -15.03 -8.83 0.20
CA THR A 32 -15.45 -8.61 1.59
C THR A 32 -15.92 -7.17 1.79
N SER A 33 -16.70 -6.93 2.84
CA SER A 33 -17.12 -5.57 3.23
C SER A 33 -15.95 -4.65 3.58
N GLY A 34 -14.76 -5.21 3.86
CA GLY A 34 -13.54 -4.46 4.18
C GLY A 34 -13.04 -3.56 3.04
N PHE A 35 -13.39 -3.85 1.78
CA PHE A 35 -12.99 -3.00 0.65
C PHE A 35 -13.56 -1.59 0.70
N TYR A 36 -14.72 -1.44 1.31
CA TYR A 36 -15.32 -0.12 1.53
C TYR A 36 -14.37 0.79 2.33
N ASN A 37 -13.70 0.24 3.34
CA ASN A 37 -12.74 0.97 4.18
C ASN A 37 -11.46 1.34 3.43
N LEU A 38 -11.12 0.63 2.35
CA LEU A 38 -10.01 1.00 1.48
C LEU A 38 -10.39 2.17 0.54
N ILE A 39 -11.61 2.15 0.01
CA ILE A 39 -12.10 3.13 -0.97
C ILE A 39 -12.43 4.46 -0.30
N LEU A 40 -12.99 4.43 0.90
CA LEU A 40 -13.44 5.60 1.65
C LEU A 40 -12.38 6.73 1.72
N PRO A 41 -11.14 6.49 2.22
CA PRO A 41 -10.12 7.54 2.28
C PRO A 41 -9.61 7.99 0.89
N LEU A 42 -9.69 7.12 -0.12
CA LEU A 42 -9.29 7.40 -1.50
C LEU A 42 -10.33 8.21 -2.29
N ARG A 43 -11.56 8.30 -1.77
CA ARG A 43 -12.69 9.04 -2.33
C ARG A 43 -13.27 10.06 -1.35
N ALA A 44 -12.53 10.39 -0.30
CA ALA A 44 -12.98 11.31 0.73
C ALA A 44 -13.15 12.74 0.19
N PHE A 45 -14.08 13.50 0.79
CA PHE A 45 -14.47 14.84 0.33
C PHE A 45 -13.32 15.85 0.24
N TYR A 46 -12.29 15.70 1.08
CA TYR A 46 -11.14 16.61 1.13
C TYR A 46 -10.15 16.38 -0.03
N ARG A 47 -10.31 15.31 -0.81
CA ARG A 47 -9.50 15.05 -2.01
C ARG A 47 -10.06 15.86 -3.17
N PRO A 48 -9.23 16.64 -3.88
CA PRO A 48 -9.69 17.36 -5.04
C PRO A 48 -10.00 16.38 -6.18
N VAL A 49 -11.06 16.67 -6.94
CA VAL A 49 -11.57 15.79 -8.01
C VAL A 49 -10.53 15.51 -9.09
N HIS A 50 -9.65 16.48 -9.36
CA HIS A 50 -8.61 16.36 -10.39
C HIS A 50 -7.44 15.45 -9.98
N ASP A 51 -7.27 15.15 -8.68
CA ASP A 51 -6.22 14.24 -8.19
C ASP A 51 -6.74 12.81 -7.99
N LEU A 52 -8.02 12.56 -8.25
CA LEU A 52 -8.60 11.23 -8.08
C LEU A 52 -7.94 10.24 -9.03
N GLN A 53 -7.45 9.15 -8.45
CA GLN A 53 -6.84 8.06 -9.19
C GLN A 53 -7.89 6.99 -9.49
N PRO A 54 -8.01 6.50 -10.74
CA PRO A 54 -8.90 5.39 -11.06
C PRO A 54 -8.46 4.12 -10.31
N ILE A 55 -9.44 3.37 -9.79
CA ILE A 55 -9.19 2.13 -9.05
C ILE A 55 -9.70 0.96 -9.88
N ILE A 56 -8.86 -0.04 -10.11
CA ILE A 56 -9.21 -1.29 -10.79
C ILE A 56 -9.12 -2.43 -9.79
N LEU A 57 -10.24 -3.08 -9.52
CA LEU A 57 -10.33 -4.26 -8.67
C LEU A 57 -10.12 -5.52 -9.52
N LEU A 58 -9.00 -6.20 -9.31
CA LEU A 58 -8.71 -7.50 -9.92
C LEU A 58 -9.19 -8.60 -8.96
N LEU A 59 -10.33 -9.21 -9.27
CA LEU A 59 -10.99 -10.19 -8.42
C LEU A 59 -10.66 -11.61 -8.88
N GLU A 60 -10.05 -12.41 -8.01
CA GLU A 60 -9.82 -13.84 -8.24
C GLU A 60 -11.08 -14.65 -7.89
N LEU A 61 -12.11 -14.52 -8.71
CA LEU A 61 -13.35 -15.29 -8.58
C LEU A 61 -13.22 -16.65 -9.27
N GLU A 62 -13.91 -17.65 -8.72
CA GLU A 62 -14.10 -18.95 -9.39
C GLU A 62 -14.78 -18.75 -10.76
N GLU A 63 -14.43 -19.62 -11.70
CA GLU A 63 -14.93 -19.54 -13.08
C GLU A 63 -16.47 -19.57 -13.11
N GLY A 64 -17.07 -18.55 -13.72
CA GLY A 64 -18.54 -18.43 -13.86
C GLY A 64 -19.26 -17.74 -12.69
N LYS A 65 -18.55 -17.31 -11.64
CA LYS A 65 -19.14 -16.49 -10.56
C LYS A 65 -18.90 -15.00 -10.81
N SER A 66 -19.96 -14.21 -10.70
CA SER A 66 -19.86 -12.76 -10.61
C SER A 66 -19.63 -12.31 -9.17
N PRO A 67 -19.16 -11.07 -8.94
CA PRO A 67 -19.16 -10.46 -7.61
C PRO A 67 -20.56 -10.47 -7.00
N GLN A 68 -20.66 -10.44 -5.68
CA GLN A 68 -21.95 -10.31 -5.01
C GLN A 68 -22.66 -9.01 -5.44
N PRO A 69 -23.96 -9.03 -5.80
CA PRO A 69 -24.67 -7.84 -6.24
C PRO A 69 -24.63 -6.69 -5.22
N ALA A 70 -24.82 -6.99 -3.94
CA ALA A 70 -24.75 -6.00 -2.87
C ALA A 70 -23.38 -5.28 -2.80
N PHE A 71 -22.30 -5.97 -3.18
CA PHE A 71 -20.97 -5.36 -3.26
C PHE A 71 -20.89 -4.39 -4.44
N LEU A 72 -21.44 -4.77 -5.60
CA LEU A 72 -21.48 -3.91 -6.79
C LEU A 72 -22.35 -2.67 -6.57
N ASP A 73 -23.48 -2.82 -5.88
CA ASP A 73 -24.38 -1.70 -5.55
C ASP A 73 -23.66 -0.64 -4.72
N VAL A 74 -22.83 -1.05 -3.75
CA VAL A 74 -22.02 -0.13 -2.94
C VAL A 74 -20.93 0.54 -3.77
N LEU A 75 -20.24 -0.22 -4.63
CA LEU A 75 -19.19 0.33 -5.49
C LEU A 75 -19.71 1.34 -6.52
N ALA A 76 -20.94 1.14 -7.01
CA ALA A 76 -21.57 2.01 -8.01
C ALA A 76 -21.72 3.46 -7.54
N TRP A 77 -21.74 3.72 -6.23
CA TRP A 77 -21.78 5.07 -5.67
C TRP A 77 -20.48 5.85 -5.80
N PHE A 78 -19.35 5.17 -6.03
CA PHE A 78 -18.04 5.80 -6.07
C PHE A 78 -17.56 6.03 -7.51
N PRO A 79 -16.99 7.21 -7.82
CA PRO A 79 -16.51 7.51 -9.16
C PRO A 79 -15.21 6.77 -9.49
N MET A 80 -15.04 6.44 -10.77
CA MET A 80 -13.81 5.89 -11.35
C MET A 80 -13.34 4.60 -10.64
N ILE A 81 -14.28 3.71 -10.33
CA ILE A 81 -14.00 2.36 -9.83
C ILE A 81 -14.44 1.35 -10.87
N TYR A 82 -13.53 0.47 -11.23
CA TYR A 82 -13.73 -0.58 -12.21
C TYR A 82 -13.37 -1.91 -11.57
N TRP A 83 -13.93 -3.00 -12.07
CA TRP A 83 -13.54 -4.34 -11.65
C TRP A 83 -13.33 -5.23 -12.86
N MET A 84 -12.46 -6.22 -12.70
CA MET A 84 -12.21 -7.25 -13.69
C MET A 84 -11.96 -8.58 -12.98
N GLN A 85 -12.42 -9.66 -13.60
CA GLN A 85 -12.11 -11.00 -13.12
C GLN A 85 -10.73 -11.42 -13.62
N GLY A 86 -9.90 -11.95 -12.74
CA GLY A 86 -8.61 -12.52 -13.12
C GLY A 86 -7.69 -12.79 -11.95
N LYS A 87 -6.76 -13.72 -12.15
CA LYS A 87 -5.67 -13.99 -11.22
C LYS A 87 -4.52 -13.04 -11.46
N ILE A 88 -3.90 -12.55 -10.39
CA ILE A 88 -2.70 -11.72 -10.50
C ILE A 88 -1.46 -12.49 -10.95
N SER A 89 -1.45 -13.81 -10.78
CA SER A 89 -0.38 -14.68 -11.25
C SER A 89 -0.28 -14.73 -12.78
N SER A 90 -1.35 -14.37 -13.50
CA SER A 90 -1.38 -14.29 -14.95
C SER A 90 -0.97 -12.91 -15.44
N LEU A 91 0.04 -12.87 -16.31
CA LEU A 91 0.52 -11.64 -16.95
C LEU A 91 -0.55 -11.00 -17.83
N ASP A 92 -1.34 -11.81 -18.55
CA ASP A 92 -2.35 -11.29 -19.48
C ASP A 92 -3.43 -10.50 -18.74
N ASN A 93 -3.82 -10.97 -17.56
CA ASN A 93 -4.77 -10.27 -16.70
C ASN A 93 -4.19 -8.94 -16.20
N LEU A 94 -2.92 -8.93 -15.81
CA LEU A 94 -2.24 -7.69 -15.39
C LEU A 94 -2.10 -6.68 -16.53
N LEU A 95 -1.82 -7.14 -17.75
CA LEU A 95 -1.74 -6.28 -18.92
C LEU A 95 -3.10 -5.72 -19.31
N LYS A 96 -4.16 -6.55 -19.26
CA LYS A 96 -5.55 -6.12 -19.43
C LYS A 96 -5.99 -5.13 -18.34
N ALA A 97 -5.53 -5.32 -17.10
CA ALA A 97 -5.73 -4.38 -16.01
C ALA A 97 -4.98 -3.04 -16.22
N GLY A 98 -4.14 -2.92 -17.25
CA GLY A 98 -3.41 -1.69 -17.52
C GLY A 98 -2.27 -1.43 -16.53
N ILE A 99 -1.58 -2.47 -16.06
CA ILE A 99 -0.46 -2.35 -15.10
C ILE A 99 0.62 -1.34 -15.53
N CYS A 100 0.83 -1.15 -16.84
CA CYS A 100 1.75 -0.15 -17.38
C CYS A 100 1.39 1.30 -17.02
N LEU A 101 0.10 1.59 -16.82
CA LEU A 101 -0.43 2.90 -16.42
C LEU A 101 -0.60 3.02 -14.90
N ALA A 102 -0.45 1.91 -14.18
CA ALA A 102 -0.64 1.89 -12.75
C ALA A 102 0.62 2.42 -12.03
N LYS A 103 0.39 3.20 -10.97
CA LYS A 103 1.46 3.63 -10.07
C LYS A 103 1.60 2.70 -8.87
N HIS A 104 0.47 2.15 -8.44
CA HIS A 104 0.37 1.31 -7.25
C HIS A 104 -0.36 0.01 -7.55
N VAL A 105 0.18 -1.10 -7.05
CA VAL A 105 -0.52 -2.40 -6.97
C VAL A 105 -0.65 -2.75 -5.50
N ILE A 106 -1.87 -3.00 -5.06
CA ILE A 106 -2.19 -3.44 -3.69
C ILE A 106 -2.60 -4.91 -3.77
N LEU A 107 -1.90 -5.75 -3.00
CA LEU A 107 -2.16 -7.18 -2.88
C LEU A 107 -2.75 -7.46 -1.52
N VAL A 108 -4.04 -7.82 -1.52
CA VAL A 108 -4.78 -8.19 -0.31
C VAL A 108 -5.10 -9.67 -0.42
N LYS A 109 -4.55 -10.45 0.50
CA LYS A 109 -4.79 -11.90 0.55
C LYS A 109 -5.53 -12.23 1.83
N GLU A 110 -6.69 -12.87 1.71
CA GLU A 110 -7.36 -13.42 2.87
C GLU A 110 -6.58 -14.66 3.34
N ALA A 111 -6.22 -14.71 4.62
CA ALA A 111 -5.45 -15.81 5.16
C ALA A 111 -6.18 -17.13 4.92
N THR A 112 -5.61 -17.98 4.06
CA THR A 112 -6.04 -19.37 3.96
C THR A 112 -5.62 -20.06 5.25
N ASN A 113 -6.55 -20.14 6.22
CA ASN A 113 -6.38 -20.78 7.53
C ASN A 113 -6.13 -22.31 7.47
N LEU A 114 -5.74 -22.85 6.30
CA LEU A 114 -5.80 -24.28 6.00
C LEU A 114 -4.46 -24.89 5.53
N ILE A 115 -3.34 -24.18 5.64
CA ILE A 115 -2.02 -24.78 5.36
C ILE A 115 -1.35 -25.07 6.71
N GLU A 116 -1.11 -26.35 6.98
CA GLU A 116 -0.49 -26.88 8.21
C GLU A 116 0.90 -26.24 8.48
N ASP A 117 1.58 -25.80 7.43
CA ASP A 117 2.79 -24.99 7.51
C ASP A 117 2.49 -23.48 7.41
N SER A 118 2.22 -22.86 8.56
CA SER A 118 2.03 -21.40 8.71
C SER A 118 3.09 -20.55 7.98
N THR A 119 4.33 -21.03 7.86
CA THR A 119 5.40 -20.31 7.16
C THR A 119 5.20 -20.21 5.65
N LEU A 120 4.52 -21.18 5.01
CA LEU A 120 4.33 -21.26 3.57
C LEU A 120 3.09 -20.51 3.07
N ALA A 121 2.26 -20.00 3.98
CA ALA A 121 1.03 -19.27 3.65
C ALA A 121 1.27 -18.08 2.69
N ASP A 122 2.40 -17.39 2.87
CA ASP A 122 2.77 -16.19 2.11
C ASP A 122 3.53 -16.49 0.79
N CYS A 123 3.95 -17.74 0.54
CA CYS A 123 4.86 -18.06 -0.58
C CYS A 123 4.32 -17.63 -1.94
N THR A 124 3.02 -17.85 -2.17
CA THR A 124 2.34 -17.48 -3.42
C THR A 124 2.36 -15.97 -3.66
N THR A 125 2.10 -15.18 -2.62
CA THR A 125 2.17 -13.71 -2.66
C THR A 125 3.59 -13.24 -2.95
N ILE A 126 4.58 -13.77 -2.21
CA ILE A 126 5.99 -13.39 -2.36
C ILE A 126 6.49 -13.68 -3.78
N ILE A 127 6.19 -14.86 -4.32
CA ILE A 127 6.58 -15.24 -5.70
C ILE A 127 5.92 -14.30 -6.71
N THR A 128 4.65 -13.97 -6.52
CA THR A 128 3.91 -13.08 -7.43
C THR A 128 4.47 -11.67 -7.40
N VAL A 129 4.73 -11.11 -6.21
CA VAL A 129 5.35 -9.79 -6.05
C VAL A 129 6.73 -9.77 -6.70
N GLN A 130 7.53 -10.81 -6.49
CA GLN A 130 8.86 -10.91 -7.09
C GLN A 130 8.81 -10.95 -8.63
N LYS A 131 7.84 -11.68 -9.20
CA LYS A 131 7.60 -11.69 -10.66
C LYS A 131 7.28 -10.29 -11.16
N ILE A 132 6.31 -9.61 -10.54
CA ILE A 132 5.87 -8.27 -10.95
C ILE A 132 7.02 -7.27 -10.80
N HIS A 133 7.77 -7.31 -9.70
CA HIS A 133 8.91 -6.42 -9.47
C HIS A 133 9.99 -6.56 -10.55
N ARG A 134 10.29 -7.80 -10.99
CA ARG A 134 11.24 -8.04 -12.08
C ARG A 134 10.75 -7.56 -13.44
N MET A 135 9.44 -7.58 -13.68
CA MET A 135 8.84 -7.17 -14.95
C MET A 135 8.59 -5.66 -15.02
N PHE A 136 8.22 -5.04 -13.89
CA PHE A 136 7.84 -3.64 -13.77
C PHE A 136 8.57 -2.99 -12.58
N PRO A 137 9.86 -2.63 -12.73
CA PRO A 137 10.68 -2.14 -11.61
C PRO A 137 10.23 -0.79 -11.04
N ASN A 138 9.55 0.04 -11.84
CA ASN A 138 9.06 1.35 -11.40
C ASN A 138 7.72 1.29 -10.65
N LEU A 139 7.10 0.11 -10.57
CA LEU A 139 5.79 -0.07 -9.96
C LEU A 139 5.92 -0.22 -8.44
N LYS A 140 5.13 0.56 -7.70
CA LYS A 140 5.09 0.44 -6.23
C LYS A 140 4.09 -0.63 -5.83
N ILE A 141 4.59 -1.71 -5.26
CA ILE A 141 3.79 -2.84 -4.81
C ILE A 141 3.62 -2.75 -3.29
N ILE A 142 2.37 -2.83 -2.83
CA ILE A 142 1.98 -2.92 -1.43
C ILE A 142 1.39 -4.30 -1.23
N SER A 143 2.02 -5.13 -0.39
CA SER A 143 1.55 -6.48 -0.13
C SER A 143 1.26 -6.69 1.34
N GLU A 144 0.11 -7.30 1.64
CA GLU A 144 -0.18 -7.86 2.94
C GLU A 144 0.51 -9.22 3.10
N LEU A 145 1.20 -9.42 4.23
CA LEU A 145 1.78 -10.71 4.64
C LEU A 145 1.24 -11.12 6.01
N THR A 146 1.00 -12.42 6.18
CA THR A 146 0.56 -12.96 7.47
C THR A 146 1.66 -12.87 8.53
N HIS A 147 2.90 -13.17 8.16
CA HIS A 147 4.02 -13.17 9.11
C HIS A 147 5.09 -12.12 8.77
N ALA A 148 5.40 -11.26 9.76
CA ALA A 148 6.47 -10.27 9.64
C ALA A 148 7.87 -10.90 9.39
N SER A 149 8.08 -12.17 9.75
CA SER A 149 9.32 -12.90 9.44
C SER A 149 9.54 -13.09 7.94
N ASN A 150 8.46 -13.17 7.16
CA ASN A 150 8.49 -13.44 5.73
C ASN A 150 8.86 -12.22 4.89
N MET A 151 8.86 -11.02 5.49
CA MET A 151 9.30 -9.76 4.86
C MET A 151 10.71 -9.85 4.28
N ARG A 152 11.54 -10.78 4.79
CA ARG A 152 12.91 -11.01 4.31
C ARG A 152 13.00 -11.53 2.88
N PHE A 153 11.92 -12.10 2.36
CA PHE A 153 11.88 -12.72 1.03
C PHE A 153 11.31 -11.80 -0.04
N MET A 154 10.87 -10.60 0.36
CA MET A 154 10.32 -9.60 -0.55
C MET A 154 11.45 -8.88 -1.28
N GLN A 155 11.29 -8.69 -2.59
CA GLN A 155 12.20 -7.92 -3.45
C GLN A 155 13.66 -8.38 -3.33
N PHE A 156 13.90 -9.65 -3.61
CA PHE A 156 15.23 -10.24 -3.50
C PHE A 156 16.06 -10.02 -4.77
N ASP A 157 17.26 -9.48 -4.58
CA ASP A 157 18.31 -9.38 -5.58
C ASP A 157 19.55 -10.19 -5.14
N ALA A 158 20.19 -10.89 -6.10
CA ALA A 158 21.25 -11.85 -5.79
C ALA A 158 22.54 -11.21 -5.23
N TYR A 159 22.82 -9.96 -5.60
CA TYR A 159 24.05 -9.25 -5.26
C TYR A 159 23.80 -8.02 -4.39
N ASP A 160 22.87 -8.12 -3.43
CA ASP A 160 22.58 -7.00 -2.54
C ASP A 160 23.45 -7.00 -1.27
N THR A 161 24.50 -6.17 -1.29
CA THR A 161 25.35 -5.93 -0.11
C THR A 161 24.61 -5.22 1.02
N TYR A 162 23.60 -4.41 0.70
CA TYR A 162 22.79 -3.66 1.65
C TYR A 162 21.90 -4.62 2.47
N ALA A 163 21.14 -5.51 1.82
CA ALA A 163 20.36 -6.54 2.50
C ALA A 163 21.20 -7.44 3.43
N LEU A 164 22.43 -7.79 3.02
CA LEU A 164 23.33 -8.58 3.87
C LEU A 164 23.70 -7.84 5.16
N GLN A 165 24.03 -6.54 5.06
CA GLN A 165 24.35 -5.72 6.23
C GLN A 165 23.12 -5.53 7.14
N GLN A 166 21.94 -5.31 6.56
CA GLN A 166 20.69 -5.24 7.32
C GLN A 166 20.42 -6.52 8.13
N SER A 167 20.63 -7.69 7.53
CA SER A 167 20.46 -8.99 8.21
C SER A 167 21.41 -9.14 9.41
N LYS A 168 22.66 -8.67 9.30
CA LYS A 168 23.60 -8.66 10.44
C LYS A 168 23.10 -7.76 11.57
N PHE A 169 22.57 -6.58 11.24
CA PHE A 169 22.05 -5.63 12.21
C PHE A 169 20.78 -6.14 12.91
N GLU A 170 19.83 -6.67 12.15
CA GLU A 170 18.62 -7.30 12.68
C GLU A 170 18.95 -8.41 13.70
N LYS A 171 19.93 -9.27 13.40
CA LYS A 171 20.40 -10.29 14.35
C LYS A 171 20.97 -9.67 15.62
N LYS A 172 21.67 -8.54 15.53
CA LYS A 172 22.22 -7.81 16.67
C LYS A 172 21.11 -7.18 17.52
N GLU A 173 20.12 -6.55 16.90
CA GLU A 173 18.95 -5.97 17.58
C GLU A 173 18.07 -7.02 18.23
N ARG A 174 17.91 -8.19 17.60
CA ARG A 174 17.21 -9.33 18.21
C ARG A 174 17.92 -9.83 19.46
N LYS A 175 19.26 -9.90 19.45
CA LYS A 175 20.07 -10.23 20.64
C LYS A 175 19.95 -9.18 21.75
N ARG A 176 19.67 -7.92 21.40
CA ARG A 176 19.41 -6.83 22.35
C ARG A 176 17.98 -6.86 22.94
N GLY A 177 17.10 -7.75 22.45
CA GLY A 177 15.71 -7.84 22.90
C GLY A 177 14.79 -6.79 22.27
N SER A 178 15.14 -6.24 21.10
CA SER A 178 14.27 -5.28 20.41
C SER A 178 12.96 -5.95 19.94
N ASN A 179 11.85 -5.25 20.15
CA ASN A 179 10.52 -5.71 19.75
C ASN A 179 10.25 -5.53 18.25
N MET A 180 11.05 -4.74 17.51
CA MET A 180 10.85 -4.50 16.07
C MET A 180 12.14 -4.66 15.26
N PRO A 181 12.76 -5.85 15.26
CA PRO A 181 14.02 -6.06 14.54
C PRO A 181 13.86 -5.92 13.01
N TYR A 182 12.66 -6.17 12.48
CA TYR A 182 12.33 -6.04 11.05
C TYR A 182 12.13 -4.59 10.58
N MET A 183 12.09 -3.60 11.49
CA MET A 183 11.85 -2.19 11.15
C MET A 183 12.85 -1.64 10.13
N PHE A 184 14.08 -2.15 10.16
CA PHE A 184 15.14 -1.71 9.28
C PHE A 184 15.10 -2.36 7.90
N ARG A 185 14.24 -3.35 7.67
CA ARG A 185 14.14 -4.02 6.36
C ARG A 185 13.57 -3.05 5.33
N LEU A 186 14.21 -3.00 4.17
CA LEU A 186 13.80 -2.11 3.08
C LEU A 186 12.32 -2.29 2.67
N PRO A 187 11.80 -3.51 2.47
CA PRO A 187 10.39 -3.71 2.10
C PRO A 187 9.38 -3.10 3.08
N PHE A 188 9.73 -3.11 4.38
CA PHE A 188 8.91 -2.48 5.42
C PHE A 188 9.10 -0.96 5.46
N ALA A 189 10.36 -0.48 5.51
CA ALA A 189 10.68 0.93 5.63
C ALA A 189 10.18 1.78 4.45
N GLN A 190 10.11 1.21 3.24
CA GLN A 190 9.56 1.90 2.07
C GLN A 190 8.02 1.95 2.04
N GLY A 191 7.34 1.21 2.93
CA GLY A 191 5.88 1.07 2.98
C GLY A 191 5.32 0.06 1.97
N GLY A 192 6.13 -0.89 1.48
CA GLY A 192 5.69 -1.89 0.49
C GLY A 192 5.12 -3.16 1.12
N VAL A 193 5.31 -3.36 2.42
CA VAL A 193 4.83 -4.56 3.12
C VAL A 193 4.11 -4.18 4.40
N PHE A 194 2.94 -4.78 4.59
CA PHE A 194 2.12 -4.64 5.77
C PHE A 194 1.76 -6.02 6.34
N SER A 195 1.60 -6.13 7.66
CA SER A 195 1.16 -7.37 8.29
C SER A 195 0.13 -7.06 9.37
N ALA A 196 -0.99 -7.78 9.36
CA ALA A 196 -2.08 -7.58 10.31
C ALA A 196 -1.60 -7.69 11.77
N ASN A 197 -0.66 -8.60 12.07
CA ASN A 197 -0.09 -8.80 13.40
C ASN A 197 0.65 -7.56 13.96
N MET A 198 0.96 -6.57 13.12
CA MET A 198 1.51 -5.29 13.59
C MET A 198 0.48 -4.49 14.40
N LEU A 199 -0.80 -4.67 14.09
CA LEU A 199 -1.90 -4.01 14.79
C LEU A 199 -2.24 -4.69 16.12
N ASP A 200 -1.82 -5.93 16.37
CA ASP A 200 -2.08 -6.58 17.67
C ASP A 200 -1.48 -5.77 18.83
N ARG A 201 -0.36 -5.09 18.60
CA ARG A 201 0.28 -4.20 19.58
C ARG A 201 -0.57 -2.98 19.91
N LEU A 202 -1.34 -2.50 18.93
CA LEU A 202 -2.30 -1.42 19.12
C LEU A 202 -3.33 -1.82 20.18
N LEU A 203 -3.84 -3.06 20.12
CA LEU A 203 -4.80 -3.56 21.08
C LEU A 203 -4.22 -3.59 22.51
N TYR A 204 -2.99 -4.10 22.68
CA TYR A 204 -2.31 -4.08 23.98
C TYR A 204 -2.08 -2.65 24.49
N GLN A 205 -1.74 -1.71 23.59
CA GLN A 205 -1.57 -0.30 23.95
C GLN A 205 -2.90 0.39 24.27
N ALA A 206 -4.00 0.00 23.63
CA ALA A 206 -5.32 0.57 23.84
C ALA A 206 -5.86 0.31 25.26
N ILE A 207 -5.44 -0.79 25.89
CA ILE A 207 -5.77 -1.08 27.30
C ILE A 207 -5.26 0.05 28.21
N VAL A 208 -4.06 0.58 27.96
CA VAL A 208 -3.47 1.67 28.74
C VAL A 208 -3.92 3.03 28.21
N LYS A 209 -4.04 3.17 26.89
CA LYS A 209 -4.37 4.42 26.18
C LYS A 209 -5.72 4.26 25.48
N THR A 210 -6.79 4.55 26.21
CA THR A 210 -8.17 4.40 25.72
C THR A 210 -8.47 5.23 24.47
N TYR A 211 -7.86 6.41 24.34
CA TYR A 211 -8.02 7.30 23.18
C TYR A 211 -7.37 6.80 21.88
N LEU A 212 -6.51 5.79 21.95
CA LEU A 212 -5.62 5.42 20.85
C LEU A 212 -6.39 4.85 19.65
N VAL A 213 -7.44 4.08 19.90
CA VAL A 213 -8.28 3.51 18.85
C VAL A 213 -9.05 4.61 18.11
N ASP A 214 -9.73 5.49 18.85
CA ASP A 214 -10.50 6.59 18.26
C ASP A 214 -9.60 7.56 17.49
N PHE A 215 -8.43 7.87 18.05
CA PHE A 215 -7.43 8.69 17.38
C PHE A 215 -6.97 8.09 16.05
N LEU A 216 -6.69 6.78 16.01
CA LEU A 216 -6.24 6.12 14.78
C LEU A 216 -7.34 6.02 13.73
N LYS A 217 -8.61 5.83 14.13
CA LYS A 217 -9.73 5.84 13.18
C LYS A 217 -9.89 7.20 12.52
N ILE A 218 -9.75 8.29 13.28
CA ILE A 218 -9.76 9.65 12.73
C ILE A 218 -8.55 9.86 11.82
N LEU A 219 -7.36 9.43 12.24
CA LEU A 219 -6.13 9.59 11.48
C LEU A 219 -6.18 8.85 10.12
N LEU A 220 -6.76 7.65 10.09
CA LEU A 220 -6.97 6.87 8.87
C LEU A 220 -8.15 7.37 8.02
N GLY A 221 -9.01 8.23 8.58
CA GLY A 221 -10.21 8.75 7.92
C GLY A 221 -11.37 7.75 7.85
N ILE A 222 -11.39 6.75 8.74
CA ILE A 222 -12.51 5.80 8.88
C ILE A 222 -13.68 6.46 9.60
N ASP A 223 -13.39 7.08 10.76
CA ASP A 223 -14.36 7.87 11.51
C ASP A 223 -14.06 9.36 11.29
N GLN A 224 -15.10 10.16 11.06
CA GLN A 224 -14.98 11.61 10.92
C GLN A 224 -15.85 12.29 11.96
N SER A 225 -15.27 13.27 12.65
CA SER A 225 -15.97 14.10 13.62
C SER A 225 -15.92 15.55 13.16
N HIS A 226 -16.88 16.37 13.60
CA HIS A 226 -16.86 17.79 13.25
C HIS A 226 -15.57 18.45 13.76
N GLY A 227 -14.83 19.07 12.85
CA GLY A 227 -13.53 19.66 13.16
C GLY A 227 -12.34 18.69 13.15
N SER A 228 -12.50 17.43 12.71
CA SER A 228 -11.38 16.52 12.50
C SER A 228 -10.53 16.91 11.28
N GLY A 229 -9.21 16.75 11.38
CA GLY A 229 -8.28 16.88 10.26
C GLY A 229 -8.14 15.60 9.44
N TYR A 230 -7.33 15.66 8.39
CA TYR A 230 -7.02 14.51 7.52
C TYR A 230 -5.51 14.44 7.23
N LEU A 231 -5.04 13.25 6.86
CA LEU A 231 -3.65 13.07 6.42
C LEU A 231 -3.47 13.53 4.97
N THR A 232 -2.50 14.42 4.78
CA THR A 232 -2.03 14.88 3.48
C THR A 232 -0.53 14.66 3.33
N ALA A 233 -0.07 14.59 2.08
CA ALA A 233 1.34 14.47 1.75
C ALA A 233 1.72 15.62 0.81
N ILE A 234 2.77 16.35 1.16
CA ILE A 234 3.32 17.44 0.36
C ILE A 234 4.64 16.95 -0.22
N THR A 235 4.78 16.99 -1.54
CA THR A 235 6.03 16.69 -2.21
C THR A 235 6.91 17.93 -2.24
N ILE A 236 8.07 17.87 -1.58
CA ILE A 236 9.06 18.95 -1.60
C ILE A 236 9.70 19.00 -2.98
N THR A 237 9.54 20.13 -3.68
CA THR A 237 10.09 20.37 -5.03
C THR A 237 11.34 21.23 -4.97
N SER A 238 11.97 21.51 -6.13
CA SER A 238 13.14 22.41 -6.24
C SER A 238 12.93 23.77 -5.57
N ASP A 239 11.70 24.26 -5.63
CA ASP A 239 11.32 25.60 -5.23
C ASP A 239 11.14 25.72 -3.71
N ASP A 240 11.11 24.60 -2.99
CA ASP A 240 11.02 24.54 -1.54
C ASP A 240 12.39 24.36 -0.85
N LEU A 241 13.48 24.16 -1.61
CA LEU A 241 14.81 23.90 -1.02
C LEU A 241 15.34 25.05 -0.16
N TRP A 242 14.87 26.28 -0.37
CA TRP A 242 15.27 27.45 0.44
C TRP A 242 14.93 27.28 1.94
N ILE A 243 13.98 26.41 2.27
CA ILE A 243 13.58 26.11 3.65
C ILE A 243 14.72 25.43 4.42
N LYS A 244 15.53 24.59 3.74
CA LYS A 244 16.73 23.86 4.22
C LYS A 244 16.51 22.85 5.36
N THR A 245 15.76 23.21 6.40
CA THR A 245 15.62 22.44 7.65
C THR A 245 14.17 22.11 7.96
N TYR A 246 13.94 20.98 8.63
CA TYR A 246 12.59 20.56 9.02
C TYR A 246 11.91 21.56 9.97
N GLY A 247 12.65 22.20 10.88
CA GLY A 247 12.08 23.19 11.80
C GLY A 247 11.52 24.43 11.08
N ARG A 248 12.21 24.90 10.03
CA ARG A 248 11.69 26.00 9.19
C ARG A 248 10.49 25.57 8.35
N LEU A 249 10.48 24.32 7.89
CA LEU A 249 9.32 23.75 7.20
C LEU A 249 8.09 23.74 8.11
N TYR A 250 8.27 23.27 9.36
CA TYR A 250 7.24 23.26 10.39
C TYR A 250 6.69 24.68 10.61
N GLN A 251 7.56 25.67 10.83
CA GLN A 251 7.15 27.07 11.03
C GLN A 251 6.38 27.62 9.82
N LYS A 252 6.84 27.36 8.59
CA LYS A 252 6.16 27.80 7.36
C LYS A 252 4.75 27.21 7.28
N LEU A 253 4.62 25.88 7.46
CA LEU A 253 3.34 25.18 7.32
C LEU A 253 2.33 25.61 8.39
N CYS A 254 2.76 25.69 9.64
CA CYS A 254 1.88 26.10 10.73
C CYS A 254 1.44 27.57 10.62
N ALA A 255 2.31 28.47 10.13
CA ALA A 255 1.98 29.88 10.01
C ALA A 255 1.12 30.21 8.77
N SER A 256 1.25 29.44 7.69
CA SER A 256 0.57 29.73 6.41
C SER A 256 -0.75 28.96 6.24
N VAL A 257 -0.71 27.63 6.40
CA VAL A 257 -1.84 26.74 6.13
C VAL A 257 -2.46 26.20 7.43
N GLY A 258 -1.71 26.22 8.54
CA GLY A 258 -2.12 25.58 9.78
C GLY A 258 -1.83 24.08 9.81
N ASP A 259 -1.06 23.57 8.83
CA ASP A 259 -0.69 22.16 8.74
C ASP A 259 0.42 21.80 9.74
N ILE A 260 0.29 20.62 10.36
CA ILE A 260 1.28 20.08 11.30
C ILE A 260 1.98 18.89 10.63
N PRO A 261 3.25 19.02 10.21
CA PRO A 261 3.96 17.90 9.61
C PRO A 261 4.34 16.86 10.67
N ILE A 262 4.01 15.59 10.40
CA ILE A 262 4.26 14.45 11.31
C ILE A 262 5.60 13.79 11.03
N GLY A 263 6.03 13.75 9.77
CA GLY A 263 7.25 13.06 9.37
C GLY A 263 7.64 13.34 7.93
N ILE A 264 8.74 12.73 7.51
CA ILE A 264 9.31 12.87 6.17
C ILE A 264 9.55 11.51 5.54
N TYR A 265 9.17 11.38 4.27
CA TYR A 265 9.48 10.21 3.46
C TYR A 265 10.63 10.55 2.51
N ARG A 266 11.80 9.91 2.70
CA ARG A 266 13.01 10.19 1.94
C ARG A 266 13.31 9.05 0.96
N THR A 267 13.58 9.41 -0.28
CA THR A 267 14.11 8.50 -1.30
C THR A 267 15.57 8.84 -1.56
N LYS A 268 16.48 7.90 -1.30
CA LYS A 268 17.91 8.01 -1.64
C LYS A 268 18.30 6.83 -2.52
N ALA A 269 19.20 7.07 -3.47
CA ALA A 269 19.90 5.98 -4.15
C ALA A 269 20.72 5.21 -3.12
N MET A 270 20.61 3.87 -3.14
CA MET A 270 21.26 3.02 -2.16
C MET A 270 22.63 2.61 -2.64
N ASP A 271 23.66 3.26 -2.08
CA ASP A 271 25.04 2.80 -2.19
C ASP A 271 25.46 2.05 -0.92
N SER A 272 26.51 1.24 -1.00
CA SER A 272 27.08 0.49 0.14
C SER A 272 27.51 1.37 1.32
N ASN A 273 27.81 2.66 1.09
CA ASN A 273 28.09 3.67 2.12
C ASN A 273 26.84 4.27 2.78
N THR A 274 25.64 4.01 2.25
CA THR A 274 24.38 4.60 2.72
C THR A 274 23.87 3.92 3.99
N VAL A 275 24.31 2.69 4.25
CA VAL A 275 23.95 1.94 5.46
C VAL A 275 24.35 2.72 6.70
N THR A 276 25.62 3.13 6.80
CA THR A 276 26.11 3.89 7.95
C THR A 276 25.31 5.18 8.14
N LEU A 277 25.08 5.96 7.09
CA LEU A 277 24.35 7.24 7.15
C LEU A 277 22.86 7.12 7.50
N PHE A 278 22.14 6.09 7.03
CA PHE A 278 20.72 5.90 7.35
C PHE A 278 20.52 5.59 8.85
N PHE A 279 21.49 4.90 9.46
CA PHE A 279 21.47 4.56 10.87
C PHE A 279 21.89 5.71 11.82
N TRP A 280 22.53 6.77 11.32
CA TRP A 280 22.86 7.98 12.11
C TRP A 280 21.78 9.08 12.03
N LEU A 281 20.81 8.95 11.12
CA LEU A 281 19.77 9.95 10.84
C LEU A 281 18.41 9.65 11.51
N LEU A 282 18.32 8.55 12.26
CA LEU A 282 17.25 8.21 13.21
C LEU A 282 17.79 8.34 14.63
#